data_AF-A0A1B8DMV2-F1
#
_entry.id   AF-A0A1B8DMV2-F1
#
_cell.length_a   1.000
_cell.length_b   1.000
_cell.length_c   1.000
_cell.angle_alpha   90.00
_cell.angle_beta   90.00
_cell.angle_gamma   90.00
#
_symmetry.space_group_name_H-M   'P 1'
#
loop_
_entity.id
_entity.type
_entity.pdbx_description
1 polymer ?
#
loop_
_entity_poly.entity_id
_entity_poly.type
_entity_poly.pdbx_seq_one_letter_code
_entity_poly.pdbx_strand_id
1 'polypeptide(L)'
;MPAALTPPLEGVNEDLSVPTTSYEPTQTAAASKKRKVICFSDFDGTIFMQDTGHILFDSHGCGSEQRAILDEQIKTGERSFRDVSEEMWSSLNVPFEDGFEVMEEKLEMDPDFREFHKYCLTNSIPFYVISAGLKPVLRAVLDKFLGEEESAHIKIADVLFARKGLRLEEYCVEHKIPYIGFDTFADVQKEIESITEDDVKKTGGKGKPARFNPRANFWRRLSSQQSVTRG
;
A
#
# COMPACT_ATOMS: atom_id res chain seq x y z
N MET A 1 55.17 -50.90 -12.96
CA MET A 1 55.17 -49.48 -12.56
C MET A 1 53.84 -48.89 -13.02
N PRO A 2 53.06 -48.27 -12.12
CA PRO A 2 51.60 -48.17 -12.25
C PRO A 2 51.14 -47.03 -13.16
N ALA A 3 50.00 -47.26 -13.84
CA ALA A 3 49.25 -46.23 -14.54
C ALA A 3 48.55 -45.33 -13.51
N ALA A 4 48.82 -44.03 -13.55
CA ALA A 4 48.16 -43.03 -12.75
C ALA A 4 46.79 -42.70 -13.38
N LEU A 5 45.72 -43.08 -12.68
CA LEU A 5 44.36 -42.61 -12.91
C LEU A 5 44.24 -41.23 -12.26
N THR A 6 43.96 -40.20 -13.04
CA THR A 6 43.51 -38.90 -12.51
C THR A 6 42.04 -38.73 -12.89
N PRO A 7 41.11 -38.72 -11.93
CA PRO A 7 39.69 -38.47 -12.21
C PRO A 7 39.46 -36.98 -12.55
N PRO A 8 38.43 -36.65 -13.37
CA PRO A 8 38.05 -35.26 -13.63
C PRO A 8 37.43 -34.62 -12.39
N LEU A 9 37.67 -33.32 -12.22
CA LEU A 9 37.18 -32.49 -11.14
C LEU A 9 35.64 -32.49 -11.08
N GLU A 10 35.12 -32.84 -9.90
CA GLU A 10 33.71 -32.79 -9.55
C GLU A 10 33.17 -31.37 -9.66
N GLY A 11 32.06 -31.22 -10.40
CA GLY A 11 31.25 -30.00 -10.38
C GLY A 11 30.55 -29.90 -9.03
N VAL A 12 30.89 -28.86 -8.28
CA VAL A 12 30.14 -28.46 -7.10
C VAL A 12 28.80 -27.88 -7.58
N ASN A 13 27.76 -28.71 -7.61
CA ASN A 13 26.38 -28.21 -7.57
C ASN A 13 26.17 -27.70 -6.14
N GLU A 14 26.31 -26.38 -5.93
CA GLU A 14 25.75 -25.76 -4.74
C GLU A 14 24.23 -25.83 -4.84
N ASP A 15 23.67 -26.83 -4.20
CA ASP A 15 22.23 -26.95 -3.98
C ASP A 15 21.78 -25.78 -3.07
N LEU A 16 21.22 -24.75 -3.71
CA LEU A 16 20.63 -23.59 -3.05
C LEU A 16 19.23 -23.89 -2.47
N SER A 17 18.80 -25.15 -2.46
CA SER A 17 17.53 -25.52 -1.86
C SER A 17 17.56 -25.31 -0.35
N VAL A 18 16.49 -24.68 0.14
CA VAL A 18 16.28 -24.52 1.58
C VAL A 18 15.97 -25.92 2.15
N PRO A 19 16.70 -26.42 3.15
CA PRO A 19 16.49 -27.77 3.67
C PRO A 19 15.05 -27.92 4.14
N THR A 20 14.35 -28.91 3.58
CA THR A 20 13.00 -29.26 4.04
C THR A 20 13.14 -29.82 5.46
N THR A 21 12.66 -29.07 6.45
CA THR A 21 12.68 -29.54 7.84
C THR A 21 11.74 -30.73 7.97
N SER A 22 12.29 -31.92 8.15
CA SER A 22 11.53 -33.10 8.57
C SER A 22 11.12 -32.92 10.03
N TYR A 23 9.94 -32.35 10.25
CA TYR A 23 9.34 -32.25 11.57
C TYR A 23 8.91 -33.65 12.03
N GLU A 24 9.63 -34.24 12.98
CA GLU A 24 9.04 -35.28 13.84
C GLU A 24 8.22 -34.60 14.95
N PRO A 25 6.94 -34.98 15.15
CA PRO A 25 6.10 -34.35 16.15
C PRO A 25 6.47 -34.86 17.55
N THR A 26 7.17 -34.04 18.33
CA THR A 26 7.21 -34.24 19.79
C THR A 26 5.82 -33.95 20.36
N GLN A 27 5.07 -35.00 20.68
CA GLN A 27 3.83 -34.89 21.45
C GLN A 27 4.17 -34.41 22.86
N THR A 28 3.80 -33.18 23.20
CA THR A 28 3.54 -32.78 24.59
C THR A 28 2.67 -31.53 24.65
N ALA A 29 1.53 -31.68 25.35
CA ALA A 29 0.56 -30.69 25.81
C ALA A 29 -0.08 -29.72 24.78
N ALA A 30 -1.39 -29.93 24.54
CA ALA A 30 -2.24 -29.12 23.69
C ALA A 30 -2.47 -27.70 24.26
N ALA A 31 -1.57 -26.77 23.94
CA ALA A 31 -1.93 -25.37 23.84
C ALA A 31 -2.69 -25.19 22.51
N SER A 32 -3.87 -24.58 22.56
CA SER A 32 -4.62 -24.16 21.36
C SER A 32 -3.73 -23.32 20.45
N LYS A 33 -3.10 -23.94 19.44
CA LYS A 33 -2.27 -23.26 18.45
C LYS A 33 -3.18 -22.56 17.44
N LYS A 34 -3.87 -21.49 17.89
CA LYS A 34 -4.61 -20.61 16.99
C LYS A 34 -3.60 -19.98 16.01
N ARG A 35 -3.81 -20.14 14.71
CA ARG A 35 -2.95 -19.54 13.68
C ARG A 35 -2.97 -18.02 13.85
N LYS A 36 -1.79 -17.38 13.78
CA LYS A 36 -1.70 -15.93 13.75
C LYS A 36 -2.14 -15.45 12.37
N VAL A 37 -3.24 -14.72 12.30
CA VAL A 37 -3.80 -14.17 11.06
C VAL A 37 -3.64 -12.65 11.09
N ILE A 38 -3.25 -12.07 9.97
CA ILE A 38 -3.22 -10.62 9.72
C ILE A 38 -3.89 -10.41 8.36
N CYS A 39 -4.77 -9.42 8.27
CA CYS A 39 -5.45 -9.07 7.03
C CYS A 39 -4.78 -7.85 6.40
N PHE A 40 -4.42 -7.96 5.13
CA PHE A 40 -4.01 -6.85 4.28
C PHE A 40 -5.04 -6.74 3.17
N SER A 41 -5.57 -5.54 2.97
CA SER A 41 -6.59 -5.24 1.97
C SER A 41 -6.15 -4.07 1.13
N ASP A 42 -6.52 -4.08 -0.15
CA ASP A 42 -6.58 -2.86 -0.94
C ASP A 42 -7.78 -1.99 -0.48
N PHE A 43 -7.86 -0.77 -0.99
CA PHE A 43 -8.93 0.17 -0.70
C PHE A 43 -9.91 0.31 -1.86
N ASP A 44 -9.43 0.88 -2.97
CA ASP A 44 -10.19 1.16 -4.18
C ASP A 44 -10.43 -0.15 -4.94
N GLY A 45 -11.68 -0.41 -5.33
CA GLY A 45 -12.10 -1.68 -5.94
C GLY A 45 -12.11 -2.89 -4.98
N THR A 46 -11.94 -2.68 -3.67
CA THR A 46 -11.98 -3.74 -2.64
C THR A 46 -12.85 -3.37 -1.44
N ILE A 47 -12.46 -2.38 -0.63
CA ILE A 47 -13.29 -1.91 0.48
C ILE A 47 -14.43 -1.03 -0.05
N PHE A 48 -14.09 -0.20 -1.04
CA PHE A 48 -15.04 0.57 -1.83
C PHE A 48 -15.02 0.07 -3.25
N MET A 49 -16.18 -0.01 -3.88
CA MET A 49 -16.32 -0.61 -5.21
C MET A 49 -15.82 0.33 -6.33
N GLN A 50 -15.73 1.63 -6.04
CA GLN A 50 -15.24 2.65 -6.95
C GLN A 50 -13.83 3.11 -6.55
N ASP A 51 -13.14 3.75 -7.50
CA ASP A 51 -11.84 4.36 -7.29
C ASP A 51 -11.99 5.82 -6.84
N THR A 52 -11.51 6.13 -5.64
CA THR A 52 -11.56 7.46 -5.02
C THR A 52 -10.84 8.51 -5.86
N GLY A 53 -9.70 8.18 -6.44
CA GLY A 53 -8.94 9.06 -7.33
C GLY A 53 -9.72 9.37 -8.60
N HIS A 54 -10.28 8.35 -9.25
CA HIS A 54 -11.07 8.52 -10.48
C HIS A 54 -12.30 9.41 -10.25
N ILE A 55 -13.03 9.21 -9.15
CA ILE A 55 -14.17 10.06 -8.80
C ILE A 55 -13.75 11.53 -8.72
N LEU A 56 -12.62 11.80 -8.06
CA LEU A 56 -12.08 13.14 -7.91
C LEU A 56 -11.61 13.74 -9.24
N PHE A 57 -10.85 12.97 -10.03
CA PHE A 57 -10.33 13.46 -11.32
C PHE A 57 -11.45 13.74 -12.31
N ASP A 58 -12.46 12.87 -12.36
CA ASP A 58 -13.57 12.98 -13.29
C ASP A 58 -14.46 14.18 -12.96
N SER A 59 -14.61 14.50 -11.67
CA SER A 59 -15.55 15.52 -11.21
C SER A 59 -14.88 16.89 -11.01
N HIS A 60 -13.60 16.91 -10.61
CA HIS A 60 -12.90 18.14 -10.19
C HIS A 60 -11.45 18.25 -10.69
N GLY A 61 -10.99 17.31 -11.50
CA GLY A 61 -9.64 17.30 -12.05
C GLY A 61 -9.64 17.34 -13.58
N CYS A 62 -8.82 16.48 -14.17
CA CYS A 62 -8.61 16.42 -15.61
C CYS A 62 -9.83 15.93 -16.42
N GLY A 63 -10.85 15.40 -15.75
CA GLY A 63 -12.02 14.81 -16.39
C GLY A 63 -11.76 13.38 -16.90
N SER A 64 -12.84 12.67 -17.20
CA SER A 64 -12.81 11.26 -17.59
C SER A 64 -12.11 11.00 -18.93
N GLU A 65 -12.22 11.93 -19.89
CA GLU A 65 -11.56 11.82 -21.19
C GLU A 65 -10.03 11.88 -21.06
N GLN A 66 -9.52 12.89 -20.37
CA GLN A 66 -8.07 13.04 -20.15
C GLN A 66 -7.54 11.92 -19.26
N ARG A 67 -8.29 11.51 -18.23
CA ARG A 67 -7.92 10.37 -17.39
C ARG A 67 -7.78 9.10 -18.23
N ALA A 68 -8.70 8.81 -19.15
CA ALA A 68 -8.63 7.63 -20.00
C ALA A 68 -7.38 7.62 -20.90
N ILE A 69 -6.98 8.78 -21.43
CA ILE A 69 -5.72 8.94 -22.18
C ILE A 69 -4.53 8.62 -21.29
N LEU A 70 -4.49 9.23 -20.10
CA LEU A 70 -3.43 9.05 -19.12
C LEU A 70 -3.32 7.59 -18.63
N ASP A 71 -4.45 6.92 -18.39
CA ASP A 71 -4.50 5.49 -18.05
C ASP A 71 -3.92 4.62 -19.18
N GLU A 72 -4.17 4.98 -20.44
CA GLU A 72 -3.60 4.26 -21.59
C GLU A 72 -2.08 4.45 -21.69
N GLN A 73 -1.56 5.63 -21.36
CA GLN A 73 -0.11 5.87 -21.28
C GLN A 73 0.57 5.00 -20.22
N ILE A 74 -0.11 4.72 -19.10
CA ILE A 74 0.38 3.77 -18.09
C ILE A 74 0.37 2.35 -18.66
N LYS A 75 -0.74 1.92 -19.28
CA LYS A 75 -0.90 0.54 -19.80
C LYS A 75 0.10 0.21 -20.90
N THR A 76 0.36 1.16 -21.79
CA THR A 76 1.32 1.02 -22.89
C THR A 76 2.77 1.11 -22.43
N GLY A 77 3.00 1.56 -21.20
CA GLY A 77 4.34 1.81 -20.67
C GLY A 77 5.00 3.06 -21.23
N GLU A 78 4.26 3.93 -21.92
CA GLU A 78 4.75 5.22 -22.43
C GLU A 78 5.23 6.10 -21.28
N ARG A 79 4.49 6.09 -20.17
CA ARG A 79 4.81 6.85 -18.96
C ARG A 79 4.69 5.97 -17.73
N SER A 80 5.46 6.29 -16.70
CA SER A 80 5.36 5.59 -15.44
C SER A 80 4.04 5.91 -14.73
N PHE A 81 3.52 4.95 -13.96
CA PHE A 81 2.37 5.18 -13.08
C PHE A 81 2.54 6.42 -12.20
N ARG A 82 3.77 6.67 -11.71
CA ARG A 82 4.11 7.82 -10.87
C ARG A 82 3.88 9.14 -11.61
N ASP A 83 4.43 9.28 -12.82
CA ASP A 83 4.35 10.54 -13.57
C ASP A 83 2.91 10.88 -13.92
N VAL A 84 2.14 9.86 -14.30
CA VAL A 84 0.73 10.01 -14.64
C VAL A 84 -0.11 10.31 -13.40
N SER A 85 0.10 9.59 -12.29
CA SER A 85 -0.60 9.85 -11.03
C SER A 85 -0.33 11.28 -10.55
N GLU A 86 0.92 11.74 -10.59
CA GLU A 86 1.26 13.11 -10.21
C GLU A 86 0.52 14.15 -11.05
N GLU A 87 0.39 13.91 -12.36
CA GLU A 87 -0.38 14.78 -13.25
C GLU A 87 -1.88 14.78 -12.91
N MET A 88 -2.48 13.61 -12.74
CA MET A 88 -3.89 13.48 -12.38
C MET A 88 -4.20 14.19 -11.07
N TRP A 89 -3.43 13.94 -10.02
CA TRP A 89 -3.62 14.62 -8.73
C TRP A 89 -3.34 16.12 -8.81
N SER A 90 -2.49 16.58 -9.73
CA SER A 90 -2.16 18.01 -9.90
C SER A 90 -3.25 18.78 -10.66
N SER A 91 -4.13 18.05 -11.36
CA SER A 91 -5.26 18.61 -12.09
C SER A 91 -6.40 19.07 -11.17
N LEU A 92 -6.45 18.56 -9.92
CA LEU A 92 -7.48 18.95 -8.96
C LEU A 92 -7.38 20.43 -8.59
N ASN A 93 -8.50 21.15 -8.72
CA ASN A 93 -8.58 22.57 -8.38
C ASN A 93 -9.78 22.88 -7.47
N VAL A 94 -9.93 22.10 -6.40
CA VAL A 94 -11.02 22.21 -5.42
C VAL A 94 -10.50 22.06 -3.99
N PRO A 95 -11.22 22.62 -2.99
CA PRO A 95 -11.00 22.33 -1.58
C PRO A 95 -11.22 20.84 -1.22
N PHE A 96 -10.66 20.41 -0.09
CA PHE A 96 -10.76 19.01 0.38
C PHE A 96 -12.21 18.61 0.63
N GLU A 97 -12.93 19.50 1.29
CA GLU A 97 -14.31 19.34 1.69
C GLU A 97 -15.20 19.16 0.46
N ASP A 98 -15.08 20.05 -0.52
CA ASP A 98 -15.88 20.01 -1.75
C ASP A 98 -15.68 18.72 -2.55
N GLY A 99 -14.44 18.24 -2.67
CA GLY A 99 -14.21 16.97 -3.36
C GLY A 99 -14.56 15.75 -2.51
N PHE A 100 -14.71 15.89 -1.18
CA PHE A 100 -15.25 14.83 -0.33
C PHE A 100 -16.77 14.65 -0.52
N GLU A 101 -17.51 15.72 -0.80
CA GLU A 101 -18.95 15.64 -1.05
C GLU A 101 -19.29 14.71 -2.23
N VAL A 102 -18.54 14.81 -3.34
CA VAL A 102 -18.76 13.93 -4.50
C VAL A 102 -18.38 12.47 -4.22
N MET A 103 -17.43 12.24 -3.32
CA MET A 103 -17.06 10.90 -2.89
C MET A 103 -18.14 10.27 -2.01
N GLU A 104 -18.77 11.05 -1.12
CA GLU A 104 -19.87 10.55 -0.29
C GLU A 104 -21.07 10.10 -1.13
N GLU A 105 -21.37 10.79 -2.22
CA GLU A 105 -22.49 10.42 -3.11
C GLU A 105 -22.19 9.17 -3.95
N LYS A 106 -20.94 9.00 -4.39
CA LYS A 106 -20.59 7.99 -5.41
C LYS A 106 -19.90 6.74 -4.86
N LEU A 107 -19.34 6.79 -3.65
CA LEU A 107 -18.66 5.65 -3.05
C LEU A 107 -19.67 4.69 -2.41
N GLU A 108 -19.59 3.45 -2.83
CA GLU A 108 -20.29 2.31 -2.27
C GLU A 108 -19.29 1.42 -1.56
N MET A 109 -19.49 1.24 -0.26
CA MET A 109 -18.73 0.29 0.54
C MET A 109 -19.20 -1.12 0.24
N ASP A 110 -18.26 -2.07 0.18
CA ASP A 110 -18.59 -3.49 0.12
C ASP A 110 -19.55 -3.86 1.27
N PRO A 111 -20.68 -4.54 0.97
CA PRO A 111 -21.75 -4.77 1.95
C PRO A 111 -21.32 -5.61 3.14
N ASP A 112 -20.34 -6.49 2.97
CA ASP A 112 -19.87 -7.42 4.00
C ASP A 112 -18.69 -6.84 4.80
N PHE A 113 -18.02 -5.80 4.27
CA PHE A 113 -16.83 -5.22 4.88
C PHE A 113 -17.05 -4.77 6.34
N ARG A 114 -18.19 -4.17 6.65
CA ARG A 114 -18.48 -3.71 8.03
C ARG A 114 -18.53 -4.86 9.02
N GLU A 115 -19.23 -5.94 8.66
CA GLU A 115 -19.32 -7.12 9.51
C GLU A 115 -17.97 -7.82 9.63
N PHE A 116 -17.24 -7.93 8.52
CA PHE A 116 -15.91 -8.50 8.49
C PHE A 116 -14.90 -7.71 9.33
N HIS A 117 -14.92 -6.37 9.26
CA HIS A 117 -14.05 -5.52 10.07
C HIS A 117 -14.35 -5.69 11.57
N LYS A 118 -15.63 -5.72 11.96
CA LYS A 118 -16.05 -6.01 13.34
C LYS A 118 -15.60 -7.39 13.82
N TYR A 119 -15.67 -8.38 12.94
CA TYR A 119 -15.13 -9.71 13.22
C TYR A 119 -13.62 -9.65 13.48
N CYS A 120 -12.87 -8.88 12.68
CA CYS A 120 -11.44 -8.69 12.87
C CYS A 120 -11.14 -8.06 14.23
N LEU A 121 -11.85 -6.99 14.60
CA LEU A 121 -11.71 -6.34 15.92
C LEU A 121 -11.97 -7.30 17.08
N THR A 122 -13.11 -7.99 17.03
CA THR A 122 -13.54 -8.93 18.09
C THR A 122 -12.54 -10.07 18.29
N ASN A 123 -11.91 -10.52 17.21
CA ASN A 123 -10.94 -11.61 17.24
C ASN A 123 -9.49 -11.15 17.40
N SER A 124 -9.25 -9.84 17.59
CA SER A 124 -7.91 -9.25 17.65
C SER A 124 -7.07 -9.60 16.41
N ILE A 125 -7.70 -9.61 15.23
CA ILE A 125 -7.05 -9.79 13.93
C ILE A 125 -6.65 -8.40 13.43
N PRO A 126 -5.34 -8.09 13.30
CA PRO A 126 -4.91 -6.81 12.76
C PRO A 126 -5.34 -6.66 11.29
N PHE A 127 -5.89 -5.49 10.96
CA PHE A 127 -6.32 -5.15 9.61
C PHE A 127 -5.53 -3.95 9.07
N TYR A 128 -4.90 -4.14 7.92
CA TYR A 128 -4.08 -3.15 7.24
C TYR A 128 -4.67 -2.84 5.86
N VAL A 129 -4.70 -1.57 5.52
CA VAL A 129 -4.99 -1.09 4.17
C VAL A 129 -3.67 -0.73 3.50
N ILE A 130 -3.45 -1.27 2.31
CA ILE A 130 -2.34 -0.93 1.42
C ILE A 130 -2.98 -0.32 0.18
N SER A 131 -2.76 0.97 -0.07
CA SER A 131 -3.36 1.67 -1.21
C SER A 131 -2.41 2.73 -1.76
N ALA A 132 -2.50 2.98 -3.07
CA ALA A 132 -1.81 4.07 -3.74
C ALA A 132 -2.52 5.43 -3.57
N GLY A 133 -3.72 5.44 -2.97
CA GLY A 133 -4.52 6.63 -2.74
C GLY A 133 -3.96 7.57 -1.66
N LEU A 134 -4.53 8.77 -1.58
CA LEU A 134 -4.13 9.77 -0.59
C LEU A 134 -4.62 9.38 0.81
N LYS A 135 -3.70 9.04 1.72
CA LYS A 135 -4.04 8.70 3.12
C LYS A 135 -5.05 9.62 3.83
N PRO A 136 -5.03 10.97 3.70
CA PRO A 136 -6.07 11.81 4.27
C PRO A 136 -7.46 11.58 3.67
N VAL A 137 -7.53 11.33 2.35
CA VAL A 137 -8.77 10.99 1.65
C VAL A 137 -9.27 9.64 2.16
N LEU A 138 -8.42 8.61 2.13
CA LEU A 138 -8.77 7.27 2.61
C LEU A 138 -9.24 7.30 4.08
N ARG A 139 -8.57 8.09 4.92
CA ARG A 139 -8.94 8.28 6.32
C ARG A 139 -10.31 8.93 6.47
N ALA A 140 -10.54 10.07 5.80
CA ALA A 140 -11.82 10.77 5.86
C ALA A 140 -12.97 9.88 5.37
N VAL A 141 -12.74 9.11 4.30
CA VAL A 141 -13.72 8.15 3.77
C VAL A 141 -14.01 7.07 4.81
N LEU A 142 -13.00 6.43 5.41
CA LEU A 142 -13.21 5.42 6.46
C LEU A 142 -13.93 6.00 7.69
N ASP A 143 -13.53 7.19 8.15
CA ASP A 143 -14.14 7.86 9.30
C ASP A 143 -15.61 8.15 9.05
N LYS A 144 -15.97 8.58 7.83
CA LYS A 144 -17.36 8.85 7.45
C LYS A 144 -18.20 7.58 7.38
N PHE A 145 -17.68 6.52 6.75
CA PHE A 145 -18.47 5.32 6.48
C PHE A 145 -18.46 4.28 7.61
N LEU A 146 -17.44 4.26 8.47
CA LEU A 146 -17.35 3.35 9.62
C LEU A 146 -17.54 4.06 10.97
N GLY A 147 -17.31 5.36 11.02
CA GLY A 147 -17.09 6.10 12.27
C GLY A 147 -15.61 6.13 12.66
N GLU A 148 -15.18 7.23 13.27
CA GLU A 148 -13.79 7.47 13.68
C GLU A 148 -13.23 6.37 14.59
N GLU A 149 -14.06 5.81 15.48
CA GLU A 149 -13.63 4.77 16.42
C GLU A 149 -13.25 3.47 15.70
N GLU A 150 -14.11 2.95 14.82
CA GLU A 150 -13.83 1.73 14.06
C GLU A 150 -12.67 1.98 13.08
N SER A 151 -12.73 3.09 12.34
CA SER A 151 -11.69 3.48 11.40
C SER A 151 -10.29 3.56 12.04
N ALA A 152 -10.16 4.08 13.27
CA ALA A 152 -8.87 4.21 13.96
C ALA A 152 -8.11 2.88 14.12
N HIS A 153 -8.81 1.75 14.07
CA HIS A 153 -8.21 0.41 14.14
C HIS A 153 -7.64 -0.08 12.80
N ILE A 154 -7.97 0.59 11.69
CA ILE A 154 -7.44 0.33 10.37
C ILE A 154 -6.12 1.08 10.18
N LYS A 155 -5.03 0.34 9.98
CA LYS A 155 -3.71 0.95 9.69
C LYS A 155 -3.53 1.10 8.18
N ILE A 156 -3.30 2.33 7.71
CA ILE A 156 -3.03 2.63 6.30
C ILE A 156 -1.52 2.72 6.08
N ALA A 157 -1.00 1.88 5.20
CA ALA A 157 0.39 1.87 4.76
C ALA A 157 0.51 2.44 3.34
N ASP A 158 1.41 3.41 3.18
CA ASP A 158 1.66 4.12 1.91
C ASP A 158 2.75 3.44 1.06
N VAL A 159 3.56 2.58 1.67
CA VAL A 159 4.70 1.91 1.01
C VAL A 159 4.76 0.45 1.43
N LEU A 160 4.79 -0.43 0.43
CA LEU A 160 5.06 -1.86 0.58
C LEU A 160 6.48 -2.16 0.07
N PHE A 161 7.27 -2.86 0.87
CA PHE A 161 8.57 -3.39 0.45
C PHE A 161 8.43 -4.90 0.21
N ALA A 162 8.82 -5.36 -0.98
CA ALA A 162 8.84 -6.79 -1.30
C ALA A 162 10.26 -7.20 -1.68
N ARG A 163 10.72 -8.34 -1.17
CA ARG A 163 12.06 -8.84 -1.50
C ARG A 163 12.05 -9.43 -2.90
N LYS A 164 13.05 -9.07 -3.69
CA LYS A 164 13.16 -9.54 -5.08
C LYS A 164 13.30 -11.06 -5.14
N GLY A 165 12.66 -11.66 -6.14
CA GLY A 165 12.67 -13.09 -6.42
C GLY A 165 11.87 -13.94 -5.43
N LEU A 166 11.05 -13.34 -4.56
CA LEU A 166 10.23 -14.08 -3.60
C LEU A 166 8.73 -13.95 -3.88
N ARG A 167 7.95 -14.84 -3.27
CA ARG A 167 6.50 -14.95 -3.47
C ARG A 167 5.71 -13.65 -3.26
N LEU A 168 6.16 -12.78 -2.36
CA LEU A 168 5.51 -11.49 -2.13
C LEU A 168 5.70 -10.54 -3.33
N GLU A 169 6.87 -10.52 -3.95
CA GLU A 169 7.11 -9.74 -5.16
C GLU A 169 6.26 -10.27 -6.32
N GLU A 170 6.24 -11.59 -6.53
CA GLU A 170 5.39 -12.23 -7.54
C GLU A 170 3.93 -11.85 -7.37
N TYR A 171 3.43 -11.90 -6.13
CA TYR A 171 2.06 -11.51 -5.80
C TYR A 171 1.79 -10.04 -6.12
N CYS A 172 2.73 -9.14 -5.79
CA CYS A 172 2.59 -7.73 -6.11
C CYS A 172 2.56 -7.49 -7.62
N VAL A 173 3.39 -8.20 -8.38
CA VAL A 173 3.40 -8.13 -9.86
C VAL A 173 2.11 -8.70 -10.45
N GLU A 174 1.66 -9.87 -9.98
CA GLU A 174 0.45 -10.57 -10.43
C GLU A 174 -0.80 -9.70 -10.25
N HIS A 175 -0.89 -9.00 -9.12
CA HIS A 175 -2.04 -8.18 -8.75
C HIS A 175 -1.84 -6.67 -9.00
N LYS A 176 -0.75 -6.28 -9.66
CA LYS A 176 -0.42 -4.87 -9.96
C LYS A 176 -0.36 -3.97 -8.71
N ILE A 177 0.01 -4.53 -7.56
CA ILE A 177 0.17 -3.80 -6.30
C ILE A 177 1.51 -3.04 -6.36
N PRO A 178 1.53 -1.71 -6.19
CA PRO A 178 2.78 -0.96 -6.12
C PRO A 178 3.63 -1.39 -4.93
N TYR A 179 4.90 -1.70 -5.18
CA TYR A 179 5.87 -2.07 -4.15
C TYR A 179 7.27 -1.54 -4.49
N ILE A 180 8.14 -1.55 -3.49
CA ILE A 180 9.57 -1.28 -3.65
C ILE A 180 10.31 -2.60 -3.49
N GLY A 181 10.88 -3.07 -4.59
CA GLY A 181 11.73 -4.26 -4.63
C GLY A 181 13.03 -4.02 -3.88
N PHE A 182 13.42 -4.90 -2.96
CA PHE A 182 14.70 -4.81 -2.26
C PHE A 182 15.46 -6.15 -2.27
N ASP A 183 16.78 -6.09 -2.24
CA ASP A 183 17.64 -7.27 -2.14
C ASP A 183 18.14 -7.47 -0.70
N THR A 184 18.43 -6.35 -0.03
CA THR A 184 18.94 -6.27 1.35
C THR A 184 18.17 -5.25 2.19
N PHE A 185 18.22 -5.37 3.51
CA PHE A 185 17.62 -4.36 4.40
C PHE A 185 18.33 -3.00 4.33
N ALA A 186 19.57 -2.94 3.84
CA ALA A 186 20.25 -1.68 3.59
C ALA A 186 19.58 -0.89 2.46
N ASP A 187 19.03 -1.58 1.45
CA ASP A 187 18.25 -0.94 0.38
C ASP A 187 16.96 -0.34 0.93
N VAL A 188 16.28 -1.08 1.81
CA VAL A 188 15.06 -0.59 2.50
C VAL A 188 15.37 0.62 3.36
N GLN A 189 16.45 0.58 4.15
CA GLN A 189 16.86 1.71 4.98
C GLN A 189 17.17 2.93 4.12
N LYS A 190 17.96 2.77 3.06
CA LYS A 190 18.29 3.85 2.12
C LYS A 190 17.04 4.45 1.47
N GLU A 191 16.08 3.61 1.11
CA GLU A 191 14.81 4.08 0.56
C GLU A 191 14.00 4.86 1.59
N ILE A 192 13.90 4.37 2.84
CA ILE A 192 13.23 5.07 3.94
C ILE A 192 13.91 6.41 4.23
N GLU A 193 15.23 6.45 4.24
CA GLU A 193 16.02 7.68 4.42
C GLU A 193 15.76 8.66 3.27
N SER A 194 15.77 8.19 2.02
CA SER A 194 15.44 9.01 0.85
C SER A 194 14.02 9.55 0.92
N ILE A 195 13.05 8.71 1.30
CA ILE A 195 11.66 9.12 1.56
C ILE A 195 11.67 10.26 2.58
N THR A 196 12.31 10.05 3.72
CA THR A 196 12.33 10.99 4.84
C THR A 196 13.06 12.30 4.50
N GLU A 197 14.17 12.25 3.74
CA GLU A 197 14.91 13.44 3.34
C GLU A 197 14.14 14.30 2.34
N ASP A 198 13.51 13.67 1.36
CA ASP A 198 12.60 14.37 0.43
C ASP A 198 11.44 15.02 1.19
N ASP A 199 10.96 14.32 2.23
CA ASP A 199 9.94 14.84 3.14
C ASP A 199 10.41 16.10 3.86
N VAL A 200 11.61 16.08 4.44
CA VAL A 200 12.18 17.21 5.20
C VAL A 200 12.53 18.40 4.31
N LYS A 201 13.17 18.17 3.16
CA LYS A 201 13.59 19.24 2.23
C LYS A 201 12.41 20.04 1.70
N LYS A 202 11.26 19.41 1.51
CA LYS A 202 10.04 20.05 0.96
C LYS A 202 9.09 20.59 2.04
N THR A 203 9.14 20.08 3.28
CA THR A 203 8.26 20.52 4.39
C THR A 203 8.91 21.47 5.39
N GLY A 204 10.22 21.72 5.28
CA GLY A 204 10.95 22.59 6.21
C GLY A 204 10.97 22.07 7.65
N GLY A 205 10.90 20.74 7.83
CA GLY A 205 11.04 20.10 9.15
C GLY A 205 9.82 20.14 10.06
N LYS A 206 8.65 20.60 9.59
CA LYS A 206 7.37 20.45 10.32
C LYS A 206 6.70 19.16 9.86
N GLY A 207 7.03 18.05 10.52
CA GLY A 207 6.81 16.68 10.05
C GLY A 207 5.40 16.31 9.54
N LYS A 208 5.41 15.61 8.42
CA LYS A 208 4.66 14.40 7.96
C LYS A 208 5.05 14.16 6.48
N PRO A 209 5.03 12.92 5.95
CA PRO A 209 5.70 12.58 4.68
C PRO A 209 5.25 13.40 3.46
N ALA A 210 6.20 13.81 2.63
CA ALA A 210 6.10 14.58 1.37
C ALA A 210 6.39 13.77 0.10
N ARG A 211 6.39 12.42 0.14
CA ARG A 211 5.92 11.69 -1.04
C ARG A 211 4.54 12.22 -1.35
N PHE A 212 4.41 12.82 -2.54
CA PHE A 212 3.19 13.14 -3.27
C PHE A 212 2.72 14.62 -3.28
N ASN A 213 2.67 15.14 -4.51
CA ASN A 213 1.84 16.23 -5.06
C ASN A 213 1.68 17.56 -4.25
N PRO A 214 2.21 18.70 -4.76
CA PRO A 214 2.07 20.03 -4.13
C PRO A 214 0.63 20.55 -3.93
N ARG A 215 -0.36 20.06 -4.68
CA ARG A 215 -1.79 20.38 -4.50
C ARG A 215 -2.52 19.38 -3.60
N ALA A 216 -2.09 18.11 -3.55
CA ALA A 216 -2.51 17.20 -2.48
C ALA A 216 -2.04 17.69 -1.08
N ASN A 217 -1.03 18.54 -1.02
CA ASN A 217 -0.63 19.23 0.21
C ASN A 217 -1.67 20.25 0.72
N PHE A 218 -2.52 20.82 -0.14
CA PHE A 218 -3.66 21.64 0.32
C PHE A 218 -4.62 20.80 1.15
N TRP A 219 -4.99 19.65 0.59
CA TRP A 219 -5.87 18.65 1.17
C TRP A 219 -5.31 18.04 2.47
N ARG A 220 -3.98 17.84 2.56
CA ARG A 220 -3.30 17.39 3.79
C ARG A 220 -3.24 18.44 4.89
N ARG A 221 -3.11 19.74 4.56
CA ARG A 221 -2.98 20.83 5.57
C ARG A 221 -4.27 21.01 6.38
N LEU A 222 -5.43 20.85 5.76
CA LEU A 222 -6.74 21.04 6.41
C LEU A 222 -7.03 19.95 7.48
N SER A 223 -6.68 18.69 7.20
CA SER A 223 -6.72 17.59 8.17
C SER A 223 -5.92 17.86 9.46
N SER A 224 -4.81 18.59 9.36
CA SER A 224 -3.95 18.88 10.52
C SER A 224 -4.45 20.01 11.43
N GLN A 225 -5.38 20.84 10.98
CA GLN A 225 -5.95 21.92 11.81
C GLN A 225 -7.14 21.47 12.67
N GLN A 226 -7.94 20.50 12.23
CA GLN A 226 -9.05 19.97 13.05
C GLN A 226 -8.58 19.19 14.28
N SER A 227 -7.38 18.60 14.27
CA SER A 227 -6.83 17.84 15.41
C SER A 227 -6.25 18.70 16.54
N VAL A 228 -6.15 20.03 16.38
CA VAL A 228 -5.51 20.93 17.37
C VAL A 228 -6.52 21.81 18.12
N THR A 229 -7.78 21.86 17.71
CA THR A 229 -8.85 22.64 18.37
C THR A 229 -9.90 21.79 19.08
N ARG A 230 -9.47 20.70 19.73
CA ARG A 230 -10.23 20.07 20.83
C ARG A 230 -9.27 19.74 21.98
N GLY A 231 -8.81 20.79 22.64
CA GLY A 231 -8.29 20.79 24.00
C GLY A 231 -9.17 21.69 24.86
#